data_AF-A0A917TW54-F1
#
_entry.id   AF-A0A917TW54-F1
#
_cell.length_a   1.000
_cell.length_b   1.000
_cell.length_c   1.000
_cell.angle_alpha   90.00
_cell.angle_beta   90.00
_cell.angle_gamma   90.00
#
_symmetry.space_group_name_H-M   'P 1'
#
loop_
_entity.id
_entity.type
_entity.pdbx_description
1 polymer ?
#
loop_
_entity_poly.entity_id
_entity_poly.type
_entity_poly.pdbx_seq_one_letter_code
_entity_poly.pdbx_strand_id
1 'polypeptide(L)'
;MEKTNRKQWLSRIAVPLLIITLVVSAIINFNLYSKKTEMGREINITWNNTISELYAQANQVTSHSENMNSINMDLVERRKKDLTLINQRVDNLKNLPYAKEIAPHADRQRIEEFINYHQQVLNLVQKDLTQGEVISSKNIDRLKAVNQGWEVLVRKLNTGENNVDPIKNEFDSDIWRDILIDALTAFDQVELLPLPAEE
;
A
#
# COMPACT_ATOMS: atom_id res chain seq x y z
N MET A 1 8.41 67.07 31.27
CA MET A 1 9.68 66.50 30.74
C MET A 1 9.71 64.96 30.72
N GLU A 2 8.63 64.27 31.10
CA GLU A 2 8.60 62.81 31.27
C GLU A 2 8.20 62.03 29.99
N LYS A 3 7.44 62.67 29.09
CA LYS A 3 6.97 62.06 27.83
C LYS A 3 8.10 61.79 26.81
N THR A 4 9.20 62.53 26.87
CA THR A 4 10.32 62.42 25.92
C THR A 4 11.20 61.21 26.20
N ASN A 5 11.43 60.89 27.48
CA ASN A 5 12.19 59.70 27.90
C ASN A 5 11.46 58.39 27.60
N ARG A 6 10.13 58.35 27.73
CA ARG A 6 9.34 57.15 27.42
C ARG A 6 9.36 56.79 25.92
N LYS A 7 9.29 57.79 25.03
CA LYS A 7 9.40 57.59 23.58
C LYS A 7 10.81 57.14 23.16
N GLN A 8 11.85 57.72 23.74
CA GLN A 8 13.24 57.30 23.49
C GLN A 8 13.56 55.90 24.03
N TRP A 9 12.96 55.51 25.16
CA TRP A 9 13.10 54.16 25.71
C TRP A 9 12.42 53.10 24.82
N LEU A 10 11.20 53.38 24.34
CA LEU A 10 10.49 52.52 23.39
C LEU A 10 11.26 52.37 22.06
N SER A 11 11.87 53.44 21.53
CA SER A 11 12.62 53.35 20.27
C SER A 11 13.98 52.66 20.43
N ARG A 12 14.65 52.77 21.58
CA ARG A 12 16.00 52.21 21.80
C ARG A 12 16.01 50.77 22.28
N ILE A 13 14.96 50.32 22.97
CA ILE A 13 14.91 48.98 23.55
C ILE A 13 13.73 48.18 22.98
N ALA A 14 12.52 48.74 22.97
CA ALA A 14 11.35 47.98 22.53
C ALA A 14 11.36 47.65 21.04
N VAL A 15 11.83 48.56 20.17
CA VAL A 15 11.95 48.30 18.72
C VAL A 15 12.95 47.17 18.43
N PRO A 16 14.20 47.18 18.94
CA PRO A 16 15.10 46.03 18.80
C PRO A 16 14.53 44.72 19.37
N LEU A 17 13.82 44.78 20.50
CA LEU A 17 13.23 43.58 21.12
C LEU A 17 12.14 42.98 20.23
N LEU A 18 11.27 43.82 19.64
CA LEU A 18 10.27 43.38 18.67
C LEU A 18 10.89 42.81 17.40
N ILE A 19 11.98 43.41 16.91
CA ILE A 19 12.74 42.88 15.76
C ILE A 19 13.31 41.49 16.10
N ILE A 20 13.92 41.34 17.28
CA ILE A 20 14.44 40.04 17.75
C ILE A 20 13.31 39.01 17.84
N THR A 21 12.17 39.36 18.44
CA THR A 21 11.02 38.46 18.52
C THR A 21 10.55 38.03 17.13
N LEU A 22 10.46 38.96 16.18
CA LEU A 22 10.03 38.67 14.81
C LEU A 22 11.03 37.77 14.08
N VAL A 23 12.33 38.00 14.26
CA VAL A 23 13.40 37.14 13.70
C VAL A 23 13.32 35.74 14.30
N VAL A 24 13.16 35.61 15.62
CA VAL A 24 13.01 34.30 16.29
C VAL A 24 11.76 33.58 15.79
N SER A 25 10.62 34.27 15.67
CA SER A 25 9.40 33.68 15.10
C SER A 25 9.59 33.23 13.66
N ALA A 26 10.27 34.01 12.83
CA ALA A 26 10.58 33.65 11.45
C ALA A 26 11.47 32.39 11.37
N ILE A 27 12.51 32.31 12.21
CA ILE A 27 13.39 31.13 12.30
C ILE A 27 12.61 29.90 12.75
N ILE A 28 11.75 30.02 13.77
CA ILE A 28 10.91 28.92 14.25
C ILE A 28 9.97 28.45 13.12
N ASN A 29 9.27 29.38 12.46
CA ASN A 29 8.36 29.03 11.37
C ASN A 29 9.08 28.37 10.19
N PHE A 30 10.27 28.86 9.82
CA PHE A 30 11.10 28.24 8.79
C PHE A 30 11.52 26.82 9.17
N ASN A 31 11.99 26.62 10.40
CA ASN A 31 12.37 25.28 10.89
C ASN A 31 11.18 24.32 10.92
N LEU A 32 10.00 24.78 11.35
CA LEU A 32 8.78 23.98 11.35
C LEU A 32 8.33 23.61 9.92
N TYR A 33 8.40 24.58 8.99
CA TYR A 33 8.09 24.34 7.59
C TYR A 33 9.05 23.32 6.96
N SER A 34 10.36 23.47 7.18
CA SER A 34 11.37 22.53 6.70
C SER A 34 11.14 21.11 7.22
N LYS A 35 10.88 20.96 8.53
CA LYS A 35 10.53 19.66 9.13
C LYS A 35 9.26 19.06 8.53
N LYS A 36 8.22 19.87 8.31
CA LYS A 36 6.97 19.41 7.68
C LYS A 36 7.24 18.85 6.28
N THR A 37 8.05 19.54 5.47
CA THR A 37 8.39 19.08 4.12
C THR A 37 9.22 17.81 4.13
N GLU A 38 10.17 17.69 5.06
CA GLU A 38 11.00 16.49 5.23
C GLU A 38 10.14 15.27 5.63
N MET A 39 9.26 15.43 6.62
CA MET A 39 8.33 14.38 7.04
C MET A 39 7.39 13.98 5.89
N GLY A 40 6.85 14.94 5.13
CA GLY A 40 6.01 14.66 3.98
C GLY A 40 6.71 13.79 2.94
N ARG A 41 7.97 14.13 2.61
CA ARG A 41 8.80 13.34 1.70
C ARG A 41 9.06 11.92 2.24
N GLU A 42 9.44 11.79 3.50
CA GLU A 42 9.70 10.47 4.12
C GLU A 42 8.47 9.56 4.09
N ILE A 43 7.29 10.12 4.40
CA ILE A 43 6.03 9.39 4.34
C ILE A 43 5.74 8.94 2.91
N ASN A 44 5.92 9.81 1.92
CA ASN A 44 5.70 9.49 0.51
C ASN A 44 6.64 8.38 0.00
N ILE A 45 7.93 8.45 0.35
CA ILE A 45 8.91 7.38 0.04
C ILE A 45 8.49 6.05 0.68
N THR A 46 8.03 6.09 1.93
CA THR A 46 7.63 4.88 2.66
C THR A 46 6.40 4.22 2.02
N TRP A 47 5.41 5.03 1.63
CA TRP A 47 4.24 4.55 0.89
C TRP A 47 4.64 3.96 -0.46
N ASN A 48 5.45 4.69 -1.23
CA ASN A 48 5.94 4.21 -2.52
C ASN A 48 6.62 2.85 -2.39
N ASN A 49 7.63 2.74 -1.52
CA ASN A 49 8.36 1.48 -1.32
C ASN A 49 7.45 0.32 -0.91
N THR A 50 6.48 0.57 -0.04
CA THR A 50 5.56 -0.49 0.43
C THR A 50 4.65 -0.96 -0.71
N ILE A 51 4.14 -0.04 -1.53
CA ILE A 51 3.34 -0.38 -2.71
C ILE A 51 4.17 -1.08 -3.77
N SER A 52 5.39 -0.62 -4.05
CA SER A 52 6.33 -1.28 -4.97
C SER A 52 6.61 -2.74 -4.54
N GLU A 53 6.82 -2.96 -3.24
CA GLU A 53 7.04 -4.30 -2.69
C GLU A 53 5.80 -5.19 -2.84
N LEU A 54 4.60 -4.67 -2.54
CA LEU A 54 3.35 -5.39 -2.74
C LEU A 54 3.14 -5.75 -4.21
N TYR A 55 3.36 -4.79 -5.10
CA TYR A 55 3.32 -4.98 -6.55
C TYR A 55 4.29 -6.08 -7.00
N ALA A 56 5.56 -6.01 -6.58
CA ALA A 56 6.57 -6.98 -6.96
C ALA A 56 6.20 -8.40 -6.52
N GLN A 57 5.65 -8.55 -5.30
CA GLN A 57 5.21 -9.86 -4.79
C GLN A 57 3.96 -10.38 -5.53
N ALA A 58 2.98 -9.51 -5.79
CA ALA A 58 1.80 -9.87 -6.60
C ALA A 58 2.21 -10.28 -8.03
N ASN A 59 3.20 -9.59 -8.62
CA ASN A 59 3.73 -9.90 -9.95
C ASN A 59 4.50 -11.22 -9.99
N GLN A 60 5.12 -11.64 -8.88
CA GLN A 60 5.72 -12.98 -8.80
C GLN A 60 4.64 -14.06 -8.88
N VAL A 61 3.51 -13.89 -8.19
CA VAL A 61 2.37 -14.83 -8.25
C VAL A 61 1.84 -14.97 -9.68
N THR A 62 1.71 -13.87 -10.43
CA THR A 62 1.29 -13.90 -11.83
C THR A 62 2.34 -14.52 -12.75
N SER A 63 3.63 -14.28 -12.55
CA SER A 63 4.67 -14.94 -13.36
C SER A 63 4.67 -16.47 -13.19
N HIS A 64 4.33 -16.96 -11.99
CA HIS A 64 4.12 -18.39 -11.73
C HIS A 64 2.82 -18.95 -12.35
N SER A 65 2.02 -18.14 -13.05
CA SER A 65 0.75 -18.54 -13.66
C SER A 65 0.80 -18.87 -15.15
N GLU A 66 1.81 -18.39 -15.86
CA GLU A 66 1.96 -18.60 -17.30
C GLU A 66 2.19 -20.09 -17.66
N ASN A 67 2.58 -20.91 -16.69
CA ASN A 67 2.83 -22.34 -16.84
C ASN A 67 1.69 -23.23 -16.27
N MET A 68 0.43 -22.86 -16.53
CA MET A 68 -0.74 -23.67 -16.13
C MET A 68 -0.75 -25.12 -16.66
N ASN A 69 0.05 -25.42 -17.69
CA ASN A 69 0.20 -26.77 -18.23
C ASN A 69 1.09 -27.69 -17.37
N SER A 70 1.69 -27.18 -16.28
CA SER A 70 2.58 -27.93 -15.40
C SER A 70 2.25 -27.78 -13.92
N ILE A 71 0.95 -27.74 -13.56
CA ILE A 71 0.55 -27.65 -12.15
C ILE A 71 1.04 -28.91 -11.42
N ASN A 72 1.92 -28.71 -10.44
CA ASN A 72 2.57 -29.75 -9.65
C ASN A 72 2.77 -29.27 -8.20
N MET A 73 3.27 -30.16 -7.32
CA MET A 73 3.43 -29.85 -5.90
C MET A 73 4.38 -28.67 -5.67
N ASP A 74 5.51 -28.61 -6.37
CA ASP A 74 6.49 -27.52 -6.25
C ASP A 74 5.90 -26.15 -6.61
N LEU A 75 5.01 -26.09 -7.60
CA LEU A 75 4.29 -24.86 -7.95
C LEU A 75 3.34 -24.44 -6.83
N VAL A 76 2.59 -25.39 -6.27
CA VAL A 76 1.65 -25.12 -5.17
C VAL A 76 2.39 -24.61 -3.93
N GLU A 77 3.50 -25.25 -3.55
CA GLU A 77 4.32 -24.83 -2.40
C GLU A 77 4.90 -23.43 -2.59
N ARG A 78 5.43 -23.13 -3.79
CA ARG A 78 5.91 -21.77 -4.12
C ARG A 78 4.81 -20.74 -3.99
N ARG A 79 3.64 -20.99 -4.57
CA ARG A 79 2.52 -20.05 -4.50
C ARG A 79 2.02 -19.81 -3.07
N LYS A 80 2.00 -20.84 -2.22
CA LYS A 80 1.67 -20.67 -0.79
C LYS A 80 2.69 -19.79 -0.06
N LYS A 81 3.96 -19.93 -0.38
CA LYS A 81 5.02 -19.06 0.15
C LYS A 81 4.82 -17.62 -0.33
N ASP A 82 4.56 -17.41 -1.62
CA ASP A 82 4.31 -16.09 -2.18
C ASP A 82 3.10 -15.42 -1.49
N LEU A 83 2.01 -16.17 -1.28
CA LEU A 83 0.83 -15.67 -0.54
C LEU A 83 1.15 -15.26 0.89
N THR A 84 2.03 -16.01 1.58
CA THR A 84 2.46 -15.65 2.94
C THR A 84 3.22 -14.32 2.92
N LEU A 85 4.08 -14.10 1.92
CA LEU A 85 4.80 -12.84 1.76
C LEU A 85 3.85 -11.69 1.43
N ILE A 86 2.86 -11.90 0.56
CA ILE A 86 1.84 -10.89 0.26
C ILE A 86 1.06 -10.52 1.51
N ASN A 87 0.61 -11.50 2.30
CA ASN A 87 -0.06 -11.24 3.58
C ASN A 87 0.78 -10.35 4.50
N GLN A 88 2.09 -10.64 4.62
CA GLN A 88 3.00 -9.80 5.41
C GLN A 88 3.08 -8.36 4.87
N ARG A 89 3.08 -8.16 3.54
CA ARG A 89 3.07 -6.81 2.94
C ARG A 89 1.75 -6.08 3.20
N VAL A 90 0.63 -6.78 3.12
CA VAL A 90 -0.70 -6.24 3.43
C VAL A 90 -0.78 -5.85 4.91
N ASP A 91 -0.21 -6.66 5.80
CA ASP A 91 -0.09 -6.32 7.22
C ASP A 91 0.78 -5.08 7.45
N ASN A 92 1.89 -4.93 6.70
CA ASN A 92 2.73 -3.74 6.79
C ASN A 92 1.98 -2.45 6.43
N LEU A 93 1.03 -2.51 5.49
CA LEU A 93 0.18 -1.35 5.15
C LEU A 93 -0.59 -0.81 6.37
N LYS A 94 -0.94 -1.67 7.34
CA LYS A 94 -1.66 -1.28 8.56
C LYS A 94 -0.82 -0.36 9.46
N ASN A 95 0.50 -0.46 9.36
CA ASN A 95 1.45 0.26 10.20
C ASN A 95 1.93 1.59 9.57
N LEU A 96 1.51 1.90 8.34
CA LEU A 96 1.91 3.12 7.66
C LEU A 96 1.21 4.37 8.25
N PRO A 97 1.88 5.53 8.22
CA PRO A 97 1.23 6.82 8.49
C PRO A 97 0.03 7.02 7.56
N TYR A 98 -1.08 7.51 8.10
CA TYR A 98 -2.34 7.72 7.35
C TYR A 98 -3.00 6.46 6.77
N ALA A 99 -2.54 5.26 7.16
CA ALA A 99 -3.11 3.99 6.67
C ALA A 99 -4.63 3.86 6.84
N LYS A 100 -5.21 4.48 7.88
CA LYS A 100 -6.67 4.45 8.11
C LYS A 100 -7.44 5.32 7.13
N GLU A 101 -6.84 6.39 6.65
CA GLU A 101 -7.43 7.34 5.69
C GLU A 101 -7.30 6.81 4.27
N ILE A 102 -6.15 6.22 3.96
CA ILE A 102 -5.79 5.72 2.62
C ILE A 102 -6.38 4.35 2.33
N ALA A 103 -6.29 3.43 3.28
CA ALA A 103 -6.83 2.08 3.16
C ALA A 103 -7.75 1.82 4.36
N PRO A 104 -9.03 2.23 4.31
CA PRO A 104 -10.00 1.88 5.33
C PRO A 104 -10.01 0.38 5.62
N HIS A 105 -10.49 0.00 6.81
CA HIS A 105 -10.53 -1.42 7.21
C HIS A 105 -11.24 -2.31 6.18
N ALA A 106 -12.36 -1.84 5.64
CA ALA A 106 -13.14 -2.58 4.65
C ALA A 106 -12.32 -2.93 3.39
N ASP A 107 -11.45 -2.03 2.94
CA ASP A 107 -10.64 -2.19 1.74
C ASP A 107 -9.47 -3.15 1.97
N ARG A 108 -8.86 -3.13 3.15
CA ARG A 108 -7.83 -4.12 3.54
C ARG A 108 -8.41 -5.52 3.69
N GLN A 109 -9.58 -5.62 4.31
CA GLN A 109 -10.26 -6.90 4.51
C GLN A 109 -10.54 -7.61 3.17
N ARG A 110 -10.83 -6.86 2.10
CA ARG A 110 -11.01 -7.44 0.75
C ARG A 110 -9.77 -8.16 0.23
N ILE A 111 -8.57 -7.60 0.41
CA ILE A 111 -7.33 -8.29 0.00
C ILE A 111 -7.13 -9.56 0.81
N GLU A 112 -7.35 -9.48 2.12
CA GLU A 112 -7.21 -10.62 3.03
C GLU A 112 -8.19 -11.75 2.65
N GLU A 113 -9.43 -11.40 2.31
CA GLU A 113 -10.45 -12.34 1.81
C GLU A 113 -10.02 -12.98 0.49
N PHE A 114 -9.49 -12.20 -0.46
CA PHE A 114 -8.98 -12.72 -1.73
C PHE A 114 -7.78 -13.65 -1.54
N ILE A 115 -6.84 -13.29 -0.66
CA ILE A 115 -5.69 -14.15 -0.32
C ILE A 115 -6.16 -15.44 0.33
N ASN A 116 -7.12 -15.37 1.25
CA ASN A 116 -7.71 -16.55 1.88
C ASN A 116 -8.38 -17.46 0.84
N TYR A 117 -9.15 -16.89 -0.09
CA TYR A 117 -9.73 -17.64 -1.20
C TYR A 117 -8.66 -18.33 -2.05
N HIS A 118 -7.58 -17.63 -2.44
CA HIS A 118 -6.46 -18.24 -3.18
C HIS A 118 -5.82 -19.39 -2.39
N GLN A 119 -5.59 -19.20 -1.08
CA GLN A 119 -5.03 -20.23 -0.22
C GLN A 119 -5.91 -21.51 -0.20
N GLN A 120 -7.23 -21.35 -0.14
CA GLN A 120 -8.16 -22.47 -0.19
C GLN A 120 -8.14 -23.19 -1.55
N VAL A 121 -8.10 -22.44 -2.66
CA VAL A 121 -7.94 -23.03 -4.00
C VAL A 121 -6.65 -23.84 -4.10
N LEU A 122 -5.52 -23.34 -3.57
CA LEU A 122 -4.26 -24.09 -3.54
C LEU A 122 -4.35 -25.35 -2.68
N ASN A 123 -5.08 -25.32 -1.57
CA ASN A 123 -5.32 -26.50 -0.74
C ASN A 123 -6.12 -27.58 -1.49
N LEU A 124 -7.14 -27.19 -2.25
CA LEU A 124 -7.92 -28.12 -3.08
C LEU A 124 -7.05 -28.76 -4.17
N VAL A 125 -6.24 -27.96 -4.85
CA VAL A 125 -5.30 -28.45 -5.87
C VAL A 125 -4.26 -29.38 -5.27
N GLN A 126 -3.73 -29.05 -4.08
CA GLN A 126 -2.82 -29.93 -3.35
C GLN A 126 -3.48 -31.27 -3.01
N LYS A 127 -4.75 -31.26 -2.59
CA LYS A 127 -5.50 -32.47 -2.27
C LYS A 127 -5.60 -33.38 -3.50
N ASP A 128 -6.03 -32.83 -4.64
CA ASP A 128 -6.11 -33.57 -5.92
C ASP A 128 -4.75 -34.20 -6.28
N LEU A 129 -3.67 -33.41 -6.20
CA LEU A 129 -2.31 -33.88 -6.49
C LEU A 129 -1.82 -34.97 -5.54
N THR A 130 -2.10 -34.84 -4.24
CA THR A 130 -1.63 -35.81 -3.22
C THR A 130 -2.37 -37.13 -3.32
N GLN A 131 -3.64 -37.11 -3.74
CA GLN A 131 -4.45 -38.30 -3.97
C GLN A 131 -4.09 -39.01 -5.30
N GLY A 132 -3.18 -38.45 -6.09
CA GLY A 132 -2.83 -38.97 -7.41
C GLY A 132 -3.96 -38.77 -8.44
N GLU A 133 -4.91 -37.89 -8.14
CA GLU A 133 -6.04 -37.58 -9.00
C GLU A 133 -5.64 -36.56 -10.07
N VAL A 134 -6.33 -36.60 -11.20
CA VAL A 134 -6.27 -35.51 -12.18
C VAL A 134 -6.93 -34.28 -11.53
N ILE A 135 -6.22 -33.16 -11.49
CA ILE A 135 -6.76 -31.91 -10.94
C ILE A 135 -8.10 -31.61 -11.60
N SER A 136 -9.13 -31.44 -10.79
CA SER A 136 -10.48 -31.25 -11.32
C SER A 136 -10.57 -29.98 -12.17
N SER A 137 -11.36 -30.02 -13.25
CA SER A 137 -11.58 -28.85 -14.10
C SER A 137 -12.06 -27.63 -13.31
N LYS A 138 -12.89 -27.85 -12.27
CA LYS A 138 -13.33 -26.79 -11.36
C LYS A 138 -12.16 -26.15 -10.59
N ASN A 139 -11.19 -26.93 -10.11
CA ASN A 139 -10.03 -26.39 -9.41
C ASN A 139 -9.09 -25.65 -10.37
N ILE A 140 -8.96 -26.11 -11.62
CA ILE A 140 -8.23 -25.39 -12.68
C ILE A 140 -8.91 -24.04 -12.97
N ASP A 141 -10.23 -24.01 -13.12
CA ASP A 141 -10.97 -22.79 -13.41
C ASP A 141 -10.93 -21.80 -12.23
N ARG A 142 -10.98 -22.29 -10.98
CA ARG A 142 -10.72 -21.47 -9.78
C ARG A 142 -9.32 -20.85 -9.81
N LEU A 143 -8.29 -21.62 -10.15
CA LEU A 143 -6.92 -21.10 -10.30
C LEU A 143 -6.82 -20.05 -11.39
N LYS A 144 -7.54 -20.20 -12.51
CA LYS A 144 -7.57 -19.19 -13.59
C LYS A 144 -8.18 -17.88 -13.09
N ALA A 145 -9.32 -17.96 -12.41
CA ALA A 145 -9.97 -16.77 -11.83
C ALA A 145 -9.03 -16.07 -10.83
N VAL A 146 -8.36 -16.82 -9.97
CA VAL A 146 -7.35 -16.25 -9.05
C VAL A 146 -6.23 -15.53 -9.81
N ASN A 147 -5.67 -16.15 -10.86
CA ASN A 147 -4.58 -15.54 -11.61
C ASN A 147 -5.03 -14.25 -12.32
N GLN A 148 -6.24 -14.25 -12.88
CA GLN A 148 -6.85 -13.03 -13.43
C GLN A 148 -6.98 -11.93 -12.38
N GLY A 149 -7.38 -12.27 -11.14
CA GLY A 149 -7.40 -11.32 -10.02
C GLY A 149 -6.04 -10.70 -9.74
N TRP A 150 -4.98 -11.51 -9.69
CA TRP A 150 -3.62 -10.98 -9.50
C TRP A 150 -3.13 -10.13 -10.69
N GLU A 151 -3.39 -10.56 -11.93
CA GLU A 151 -3.03 -9.78 -13.14
C GLU A 151 -3.69 -8.40 -13.14
N VAL A 152 -4.96 -8.35 -12.76
CA VAL A 152 -5.73 -7.11 -12.68
C VAL A 152 -5.14 -6.19 -11.59
N LEU A 153 -4.82 -6.73 -10.41
CA LEU A 153 -4.18 -5.98 -9.32
C LEU A 153 -2.83 -5.41 -9.76
N VAL A 154 -1.95 -6.26 -10.30
CA VAL A 154 -0.60 -5.91 -10.75
C VAL A 154 -0.65 -4.78 -11.79
N ARG A 155 -1.54 -4.89 -12.78
CA ARG A 155 -1.72 -3.86 -13.81
C ARG A 155 -2.14 -2.51 -13.21
N LYS A 156 -3.05 -2.52 -12.23
CA LYS A 156 -3.56 -1.30 -11.59
C LYS A 156 -2.52 -0.63 -10.71
N LEU A 157 -1.83 -1.41 -9.86
CA LEU A 157 -0.74 -0.90 -9.02
C LEU A 157 0.39 -0.31 -9.88
N ASN A 158 0.82 -1.00 -10.94
CA ASN A 158 1.87 -0.50 -11.84
C ASN A 158 1.48 0.84 -12.50
N THR A 159 0.22 0.99 -12.91
CA THR A 159 -0.25 2.22 -13.55
C THR A 159 -0.30 3.39 -12.55
N GLY A 160 -0.75 3.12 -11.32
CA GLY A 160 -0.86 4.13 -10.28
C GLY A 160 0.49 4.58 -9.71
N GLU A 161 1.36 3.63 -9.37
CA GLU A 161 2.68 3.89 -8.78
C GLU A 161 3.57 4.75 -9.69
N ASN A 162 3.61 4.46 -11.00
CA ASN A 162 4.40 5.23 -11.96
C ASN A 162 3.97 6.71 -12.10
N ASN A 163 2.79 7.07 -11.60
CA ASN A 163 2.29 8.44 -11.63
C ASN A 163 2.62 9.25 -10.37
N VAL A 164 3.28 8.64 -9.38
CA VAL A 164 3.70 9.32 -8.15
C VAL A 164 5.20 9.61 -8.19
N ASP A 165 5.59 10.87 -8.02
CA ASP A 165 6.99 11.23 -7.79
C ASP A 165 7.36 10.91 -6.33
N PRO A 166 8.23 9.91 -6.07
CA PRO A 166 8.57 9.50 -4.72
C PRO A 166 9.37 10.57 -3.95
N ILE A 167 10.01 11.51 -4.64
CA ILE A 167 10.88 12.54 -4.03
C ILE A 167 10.09 13.85 -3.79
N LYS A 168 8.80 13.90 -4.17
CA LYS A 168 7.94 15.06 -3.90
C LYS A 168 7.96 15.41 -2.40
N ASN A 169 8.20 16.69 -2.10
CA ASN A 169 8.31 17.20 -0.72
C ASN A 169 6.96 17.35 0.00
N GLU A 170 5.92 16.70 -0.52
CA GLU A 170 4.54 16.78 -0.05
C GLU A 170 3.90 15.41 -0.16
N PHE A 171 3.26 14.98 0.92
CA PHE A 171 2.48 13.76 0.96
C PHE A 171 1.03 14.06 0.64
N ASP A 172 0.47 13.32 -0.31
CA ASP A 172 -0.93 13.43 -0.73
C ASP A 172 -1.63 12.09 -0.47
N SER A 173 -2.46 12.06 0.58
CA SER A 173 -3.19 10.85 0.95
C SER A 173 -4.24 10.45 -0.08
N ASP A 174 -4.82 11.40 -0.79
CA ASP A 174 -5.90 11.12 -1.74
C ASP A 174 -5.35 10.38 -2.96
N ILE A 175 -4.16 10.77 -3.45
CA ILE A 175 -3.46 10.05 -4.53
C ILE A 175 -3.22 8.58 -4.16
N TRP A 176 -2.66 8.31 -2.97
CA TRP A 176 -2.38 6.95 -2.53
C TRP A 176 -3.67 6.14 -2.30
N ARG A 177 -4.72 6.80 -1.82
CA ARG A 177 -6.04 6.20 -1.64
C ARG A 177 -6.64 5.79 -2.98
N ASP A 178 -6.62 6.67 -3.96
CA ASP A 178 -7.16 6.40 -5.29
C ASP A 178 -6.44 5.23 -5.96
N ILE A 179 -5.10 5.20 -5.89
CA ILE A 179 -4.29 4.08 -6.41
C ILE A 179 -4.71 2.75 -5.78
N LEU A 180 -4.88 2.71 -4.46
CA LEU A 180 -5.27 1.49 -3.75
C LEU A 180 -6.71 1.10 -4.03
N ILE A 181 -7.67 2.02 -3.96
CA ILE A 181 -9.09 1.72 -4.23
C ILE A 181 -9.28 1.25 -5.67
N ASP A 182 -8.62 1.87 -6.64
CA ASP A 182 -8.68 1.46 -8.05
C ASP A 182 -8.11 0.05 -8.26
N ALA A 183 -7.06 -0.31 -7.52
CA ALA A 183 -6.48 -1.64 -7.57
C ALA A 183 -7.39 -2.68 -6.89
N LEU A 184 -8.01 -2.32 -5.77
CA LEU A 184 -8.88 -3.18 -4.97
C LEU A 184 -10.23 -3.46 -5.60
N THR A 185 -10.90 -2.43 -6.10
CA THR A 185 -12.19 -2.55 -6.81
C THR A 185 -12.05 -3.35 -8.09
N ALA A 186 -10.84 -3.46 -8.63
CA ALA A 186 -10.60 -4.28 -9.79
C ALA A 186 -10.72 -5.79 -9.49
N PHE A 187 -10.62 -6.22 -8.23
CA PHE A 187 -11.00 -7.60 -7.83
C PHE A 187 -12.48 -7.89 -8.07
N ASP A 188 -13.36 -6.89 -7.91
CA ASP A 188 -14.81 -7.06 -8.10
C ASP A 188 -15.16 -7.41 -9.57
N GLN A 189 -14.22 -7.20 -10.49
CA GLN A 189 -14.38 -7.52 -11.91
C GLN A 189 -14.07 -8.99 -12.21
N VAL A 190 -13.55 -9.74 -11.23
CA VAL A 190 -13.17 -11.15 -11.40
C VAL A 190 -14.22 -12.05 -10.76
N GLU A 191 -14.85 -12.89 -11.58
CA GLU A 191 -15.84 -13.84 -11.11
C GLU A 191 -15.16 -15.01 -10.38
N LEU A 192 -15.30 -15.06 -9.05
CA LEU A 192 -14.80 -16.16 -8.23
C LEU A 192 -15.82 -17.30 -8.16
N LEU A 193 -15.37 -18.50 -8.52
CA LEU A 193 -16.20 -19.70 -8.40
C LEU A 193 -16.37 -20.10 -6.93
N PRO A 194 -17.54 -20.57 -6.51
CA PRO A 194 -17.78 -20.95 -5.12
C PRO A 194 -16.83 -22.08 -4.68
N LEU A 195 -16.37 -21.98 -3.44
CA LEU A 195 -15.61 -23.04 -2.78
C LEU A 195 -16.56 -24.18 -2.36
N PRO A 196 -16.09 -25.44 -2.32
CA PRO A 196 -16.87 -26.51 -1.72
C PRO A 196 -17.13 -26.18 -0.24
N ALA A 197 -18.28 -26.59 0.29
CA ALA A 197 -18.57 -26.46 1.71
C ALA A 197 -17.46 -27.18 2.51
N GLU A 198 -17.02 -26.56 3.61
CA GLU A 198 -16.14 -27.24 4.58
C GLU A 198 -16.90 -28.45 5.14
N GLU A 199 -16.35 -29.66 4.95
CA GLU A 199 -16.86 -30.91 5.55
C GLU A 199 -16.47 -31.01 7.03
#